data_AF-A0A087BFI7-F1
#
_entry.id   AF-A0A087BFI7-F1
#
_cell.length_a   1.000
_cell.length_b   1.000
_cell.length_c   1.000
_cell.angle_alpha   90.00
_cell.angle_beta   90.00
_cell.angle_gamma   90.00
#
_symmetry.space_group_name_H-M   'P 1'
#
loop_
_entity.id
_entity.type
_entity.pdbx_description
1 polymer ?
#
loop_
_entity_poly.entity_id
_entity_poly.type
_entity_poly.pdbx_seq_one_letter_code
_entity_poly.pdbx_strand_id
1 'polypeptide(L)' 'MKATDVEIERRCGMVTGASCGHVTLSWIPGDGRNGTRSWVLATHDGDSIRRIRLSRNELGDLEDILQSIANEEKELRGGR' A
#
# COMPACT_ATOMS: atom_id res chain seq x y z
N MET A 1 2.31 -20.62 -1.72
CA MET A 1 1.48 -19.46 -2.09
C MET A 1 1.89 -19.03 -3.49
N LYS A 2 0.96 -18.85 -4.43
CA LYS A 2 1.28 -18.11 -5.66
C LYS A 2 1.63 -16.69 -5.23
N ALA A 3 2.77 -16.16 -5.66
CA ALA A 3 3.09 -14.77 -5.45
C ALA A 3 1.97 -13.95 -6.10
N THR A 4 1.24 -13.20 -5.29
CA THR A 4 0.27 -12.25 -5.81
C THR A 4 1.09 -11.11 -6.40
N ASP A 5 1.05 -10.97 -7.73
CA ASP A 5 1.80 -9.90 -8.40
C ASP A 5 1.32 -8.54 -7.90
N VAL A 6 2.29 -7.65 -7.66
CA VAL A 6 2.02 -6.27 -7.26
C VAL A 6 1.95 -5.42 -8.52
N GLU A 7 0.82 -4.75 -8.72
CA GLU A 7 0.66 -3.78 -9.80
C GLU A 7 0.87 -2.37 -9.23
N ILE A 8 1.71 -1.56 -9.89
CA ILE A 8 2.03 -0.20 -9.45
C ILE A 8 1.46 0.81 -10.44
N GLU A 9 0.61 1.72 -9.96
CA GLU A 9 0.13 2.85 -10.76
C GLU A 9 1.11 4.03 -10.66
N ARG A 10 1.47 4.60 -11.81
CA ARG A 10 2.33 5.78 -11.88
C ARG A 10 1.75 6.87 -12.76
N ARG A 11 1.92 8.12 -12.36
CA ARG A 11 1.57 9.32 -13.15
C ARG A 11 2.68 10.35 -13.03
N CYS A 12 3.12 10.90 -14.16
CA CYS A 12 4.21 11.89 -14.21
C CYS A 12 5.48 11.45 -13.45
N GLY A 13 5.81 10.15 -13.46
CA GLY A 13 6.97 9.58 -12.74
C GLY A 13 6.73 9.30 -11.25
N MET A 14 5.63 9.78 -10.66
CA MET A 14 5.26 9.50 -9.27
C MET A 14 4.43 8.23 -9.16
N VAL A 15 4.62 7.47 -8.08
CA VAL A 15 3.70 6.39 -7.70
C VAL A 15 2.42 7.02 -7.17
N THR A 16 1.26 6.62 -7.71
CA THR A 16 -0.06 7.12 -7.31
C THR A 16 -0.96 6.03 -6.74
N GLY A 17 -0.55 4.78 -6.86
CA GLY A 17 -1.29 3.64 -6.34
C GLY A 17 -0.50 2.34 -6.45
N ALA A 18 -0.97 1.34 -5.72
CA ALA A 18 -0.52 -0.03 -5.83
C ALA A 18 -1.68 -0.99 -5.52
N SER A 19 -1.70 -2.16 -6.14
CA SER A 19 -2.63 -3.24 -5.81
C SER A 19 -1.87 -4.55 -5.67
N CYS A 20 -2.33 -5.38 -4.73
CA CYS A 20 -1.84 -6.73 -4.51
C CYS A 20 -3.01 -7.60 -4.08
N GLY A 21 -3.58 -8.35 -5.02
CA GLY A 21 -4.77 -9.16 -4.79
C GLY A 21 -5.95 -8.31 -4.35
N HIS A 22 -6.41 -8.51 -3.11
CA HIS A 22 -7.55 -7.80 -2.55
C HIS A 22 -7.18 -6.52 -1.78
N VAL A 23 -5.90 -6.16 -1.75
CA VAL A 23 -5.40 -4.96 -1.06
C VAL A 23 -5.06 -3.89 -2.10
N THR A 24 -5.47 -2.65 -1.85
CA THR A 24 -5.13 -1.49 -2.68
C THR A 24 -4.60 -0.35 -1.82
N LEU A 25 -3.61 0.36 -2.35
CA LEU A 25 -3.07 1.60 -1.81
C LEU A 25 -3.30 2.69 -2.85
N SER A 26 -3.98 3.78 -2.50
CA SER A 26 -4.38 4.82 -3.46
C SER A 26 -4.07 6.22 -2.95
N TRP A 27 -3.55 7.08 -3.84
CA TRP A 27 -3.32 8.50 -3.54
C TRP A 27 -4.56 9.34 -3.86
N ILE A 28 -5.42 9.53 -2.85
CA ILE A 28 -6.74 10.15 -3.04
C ILE A 28 -6.72 11.59 -2.52
N PRO A 29 -7.29 12.56 -3.27
CA PRO A 29 -7.51 13.90 -2.74
C PRO A 29 -8.30 13.87 -1.43
N GLY A 30 -7.98 14.79 -0.53
CA GLY A 30 -8.85 15.06 0.62
C GLY A 30 -10.14 15.72 0.17
N ASP A 31 -11.11 15.83 1.07
CA ASP A 31 -12.35 16.52 0.75
C ASP A 31 -12.11 18.00 0.40
N GLY A 32 -12.79 18.48 -0.64
CA GLY A 32 -12.73 19.88 -1.09
C GLY A 32 -11.63 20.21 -2.12
N ARG A 33 -11.75 21.40 -2.73
CA ARG A 33 -10.89 21.87 -3.84
C ARG A 33 -9.40 21.99 -3.48
N ASN A 34 -9.10 22.11 -2.19
CA ASN A 34 -7.75 22.21 -1.61
C ASN A 34 -7.45 21.05 -0.64
N GLY A 35 -8.21 19.96 -0.68
CA GLY A 35 -8.08 18.86 0.27
C GLY A 35 -6.68 18.24 0.23
N THR A 36 -6.04 18.14 1.39
CA THR A 36 -4.73 17.47 1.53
C THR A 36 -4.85 16.04 1.02
N ARG A 37 -4.08 15.73 -0.03
CA ARG A 37 -4.00 14.38 -0.56
C ARG A 37 -3.43 13.44 0.49
N SER A 38 -3.94 12.22 0.57
CA SER A 38 -3.44 11.23 1.50
C SER A 38 -3.48 9.85 0.87
N TRP A 39 -2.65 8.97 1.39
CA TRP A 39 -2.67 7.57 1.02
C TRP A 39 -3.83 6.89 1.73
N VAL A 40 -4.58 6.08 1.00
CA VAL A 40 -5.68 5.27 1.53
C VAL A 40 -5.34 3.82 1.26
N LEU A 41 -5.24 3.04 2.34
CA LEU A 41 -5.15 1.59 2.26
C LEU A 41 -6.56 1.02 2.34
N ALA A 42 -6.90 0.16 1.39
CA ALA A 42 -8.20 -0.49 1.32
C ALA A 42 -8.06 -2.00 1.17
N THR A 43 -8.98 -2.73 1.80
CA THR A 43 -9.13 -4.16 1.61
C THR A 43 -10.51 -4.45 1.03
N HIS A 44 -10.55 -5.31 0.01
CA HIS A 44 -11.75 -5.72 -0.69
C HIS A 44 -12.11 -7.16 -0.27
N ASP A 45 -13.32 -7.38 0.22
CA ASP A 45 -13.79 -8.70 0.63
C ASP A 45 -15.21 -8.90 0.08
N GLY A 46 -15.29 -9.54 -1.11
CA GLY A 46 -16.51 -9.56 -1.92
C GLY A 46 -16.97 -8.13 -2.25
N ASP A 47 -18.18 -7.79 -1.81
CA ASP A 47 -18.77 -6.45 -1.97
C ASP A 47 -18.39 -5.47 -0.84
N SER A 48 -17.69 -5.95 0.20
CA SER A 48 -17.29 -5.14 1.34
C SER A 48 -15.93 -4.49 1.09
N ILE A 49 -15.83 -3.18 1.36
CA ILE A 49 -14.55 -2.48 1.27
C ILE A 49 -14.28 -1.73 2.57
N ARG A 50 -13.19 -2.09 3.25
CA ARG A 50 -12.71 -1.39 4.45
C ARG A 50 -11.57 -0.46 4.05
N ARG A 51 -11.55 0.75 4.58
CA ARG A 51 -10.58 1.79 4.20
C ARG A 51 -10.01 2.45 5.45
N ILE A 52 -8.71 2.70 5.43
CA ILE A 52 -8.05 3.58 6.38
C ILE A 52 -7.25 4.63 5.63
N ARG A 53 -7.37 5.88 6.08
CA ARG A 53 -6.57 6.99 5.56
C ARG A 53 -5.31 7.08 6.39
N LEU A 54 -4.17 7.05 5.72
CA LEU A 54 -2.85 7.14 6.33
C LEU A 54 -2.39 8.60 6.30
N SER A 55 -2.01 9.12 7.46
CA SER A 55 -1.18 10.29 7.59
C SER A 55 0.22 10.02 7.04
N ARG A 56 1.05 11.06 6.97
CA ARG A 56 2.43 10.93 6.52
C ARG A 56 3.25 10.02 7.46
N ASN A 57 3.00 10.11 8.77
CA ASN A 57 3.73 9.33 9.76
C ASN A 57 3.34 7.86 9.67
N GLU A 58 2.04 7.57 9.61
CA GLU A 58 1.53 6.19 9.48
C GLU A 58 1.96 5.52 8.15
N LEU A 59 2.19 6.31 7.10
CA LEU A 59 2.78 5.80 5.86
C LEU A 59 4.25 5.37 6.06
N GLY A 60 5.02 6.16 6.81
CA GLY A 60 6.40 5.80 7.18
C GLY A 60 6.41 4.53 8.03
N ASP A 61 5.53 4.44 9.04
CA ASP A 61 5.40 3.23 9.86
C ASP A 61 5.04 2.00 9.01
N LEU A 62 4.16 2.16 8.02
CA LEU A 62 3.81 1.08 7.08
C LEU A 62 5.02 0.66 6.23
N GLU A 63 5.81 1.60 5.73
CA GLU A 63 7.05 1.33 4.99
C GLU A 63 8.02 0.50 5.84
N ASP A 64 8.24 0.90 7.09
CA ASP A 64 9.14 0.21 8.01
C ASP A 64 8.67 -1.23 8.30
N ILE A 65 7.37 -1.42 8.53
CA ILE A 65 6.78 -2.75 8.74
C ILE A 65 6.98 -3.64 7.50
N LEU A 66 6.66 -3.12 6.30
CA LEU A 66 6.79 -3.88 5.06
C LEU A 66 8.25 -4.25 4.78
N GLN A 67 9.18 -3.33 5.05
CA GLN A 67 10.61 -3.58 4.89
C GLN A 67 11.11 -4.64 5.89
N SER A 68 10.63 -4.61 7.14
CA SER A 68 10.94 -5.63 8.15
C SER A 68 10.50 -7.02 7.69
N ILE A 69 9.26 -7.15 7.21
CA ILE A 69 8.72 -8.43 6.69
C ILE A 69 9.55 -8.92 5.50
N ALA A 70 9.87 -8.03 4.55
CA ALA A 70 10.67 -8.38 3.39
C ALA A 70 12.09 -8.86 3.78
N ASN A 71 12.68 -8.25 4.81
CA ASN A 71 13.98 -8.64 5.34
C ASN A 71 13.93 -10.01 6.04
N GLU A 72 12.92 -10.26 6.88
CA GLU A 72 12.72 -11.57 7.51
C GLU A 72 12.55 -12.70 6.48
N GLU A 73 11.76 -12.47 5.42
CA GLU A 73 11.63 -13.44 4.33
C GLU A 73 12.96 -13.73 3.63
N LYS A 74 13.80 -12.70 3.45
CA LYS A 74 15.10 -12.84 2.81
C LYS A 74 16.04 -13.70 3.65
N GLU A 75 16.10 -13.45 4.96
CA GLU A 75 16.92 -14.24 5.89
C GLU A 75 16.47 -15.72 5.93
N LEU A 76 15.15 -15.97 5.98
CA LEU A 76 14.59 -17.32 5.92
C LEU A 76 14.92 -18.06 4.61
N ARG A 77 15.05 -17.35 3.49
CA ARG A 77 15.39 -17.92 2.18
C ARG A 77 16.90 -18.06 1.96
N GLY A 78 17.72 -17.22 2.59
CA GLY A 78 19.18 -17.22 2.48
C GLY A 78 19.89 -18.20 3.43
N GLY A 79 19.19 -18.72 4.45
CA GLY A 79 19.73 -19.68 5.41
C GLY A 79 19.71 -21.16 4.98
N ARG A 80 19.64 -21.45 3.66
CA ARG A 80 19.65 -22.81 3.10
C ARG A 80 20.93 -23.10 2.35
#